data_AF-A0A5D2IWF4-F1
#
_entry.id   AF-A0A5D2IWF4-F1
#
_cell.length_a   1.000
_cell.length_b   1.000
_cell.length_c   1.000
_cell.angle_alpha   90.00
_cell.angle_beta   90.00
_cell.angle_gamma   90.00
#
_symmetry.space_group_name_H-M   'P 1'
#
loop_
_entity.id
_entity.type
_entity.pdbx_description
1 polymer ?
#
loop_
_entity_poly.entity_id
_entity_poly.type
_entity_poly.pdbx_seq_one_letter_code
_entity_poly.pdbx_strand_id
1 'polypeptide(L)'
;MFIHRLLFASVFIVCCLTTLTNGATLPNDEVEALRSTGKILGKTNWNFDIDPCSRGNSWLDQPTRYYANNVTCDCSFNNNTTCHVTHM
;
A
#
# COMPACT_ATOMS: atom_id res chain seq x y z
N MET A 1 -9.39 -43.03 3.13
CA MET A 1 -10.00 -42.30 1.99
C MET A 1 -10.79 -41.06 2.43
N PHE A 2 -11.64 -41.15 3.47
CA PHE A 2 -12.43 -40.01 3.98
C PHE A 2 -11.58 -38.88 4.59
N ILE A 3 -10.59 -39.23 5.43
CA ILE A 3 -9.71 -38.27 6.11
C ILE A 3 -8.88 -37.45 5.09
N HIS A 4 -8.42 -38.08 4.01
CA HIS A 4 -7.68 -37.39 2.96
C HIS A 4 -8.53 -36.35 2.24
N ARG A 5 -9.82 -36.63 2.00
CA ARG A 5 -10.75 -35.66 1.40
C ARG A 5 -11.01 -34.46 2.33
N LEU A 6 -11.10 -34.70 3.63
CA LEU A 6 -11.22 -33.62 4.63
C LEU A 6 -9.97 -32.75 4.68
N LEU A 7 -8.76 -33.34 4.60
CA LEU A 7 -7.50 -32.61 4.57
C LEU A 7 -7.33 -31.78 3.29
N PHE A 8 -7.70 -32.32 2.13
CA PHE A 8 -7.66 -31.54 0.88
C PHE A 8 -8.66 -30.38 0.90
N ALA A 9 -9.86 -30.60 1.44
CA ALA A 9 -10.87 -29.55 1.58
C ALA A 9 -10.41 -28.45 2.55
N SER A 10 -9.78 -28.81 3.68
CA SER A 10 -9.30 -27.81 4.64
C SER A 10 -8.15 -26.97 4.08
N VAL A 11 -7.20 -27.58 3.36
CA VAL A 11 -6.11 -26.85 2.71
C VAL A 11 -6.65 -25.89 1.65
N PHE A 12 -7.62 -26.32 0.84
CA PHE A 12 -8.22 -25.46 -0.18
C PHE A 12 -8.94 -24.25 0.44
N ILE A 13 -9.71 -24.45 1.52
CA ILE A 13 -10.39 -23.37 2.25
C ILE A 13 -9.38 -22.38 2.85
N VAL A 14 -8.30 -22.86 3.47
CA VAL A 14 -7.25 -22.00 4.04
C VAL A 14 -6.55 -21.18 2.94
N CYS A 15 -6.20 -21.80 1.81
CA CYS A 15 -5.59 -21.10 0.69
C CYS A 15 -6.50 -20.00 0.13
N CYS A 16 -7.80 -20.27 -0.05
CA CYS A 16 -8.75 -19.28 -0.52
C CYS A 16 -8.92 -18.10 0.44
N LEU A 17 -8.76 -18.29 1.76
CA LEU A 17 -8.83 -17.19 2.73
C LEU A 17 -7.58 -16.30 2.69
N THR A 18 -6.41 -16.86 2.35
CA THR A 18 -5.16 -16.08 2.26
C THR A 18 -5.08 -15.16 1.05
N THR A 19 -5.92 -15.35 0.02
CA THR A 19 -5.90 -14.52 -1.20
C THR A 19 -6.77 -13.26 -1.12
N LEU A 20 -7.52 -13.04 -0.02
CA LEU A 20 -8.39 -11.86 0.14
C LEU A 20 -7.71 -10.65 0.81
N THR A 21 -6.39 -10.54 0.73
CA THR A 21 -5.65 -9.35 1.15
C THR A 21 -5.26 -8.52 -0.07
N ASN A 22 -6.26 -8.02 -0.80
CA ASN A 22 -6.07 -6.87 -1.67
C ASN A 22 -6.31 -5.63 -0.82
N GLY A 23 -5.25 -5.09 -0.22
CA GLY A 23 -5.30 -3.75 0.39
C GLY A 23 -5.64 -2.72 -0.68
N ALA A 24 -6.32 -1.63 -0.29
CA ALA A 24 -6.51 -0.48 -1.16
C ALA A 24 -5.15 0.03 -1.66
N THR A 25 -5.05 0.34 -2.95
CA THR A 25 -3.80 0.79 -3.58
C THR A 25 -3.95 2.19 -4.15
N LEU A 26 -2.84 2.92 -4.22
CA LEU A 26 -2.78 4.20 -4.91
C LEU A 26 -2.84 4.02 -6.45
N PRO A 27 -3.67 4.79 -7.18
CA PRO A 27 -3.69 4.83 -8.63
C PRO A 27 -2.32 5.15 -9.26
N ASN A 28 -2.04 4.58 -10.44
CA ASN A 28 -0.73 4.72 -11.09
C ASN A 28 -0.42 6.17 -11.51
N ASP A 29 -1.42 6.93 -11.90
CA ASP A 29 -1.31 8.35 -12.22
C ASP A 29 -0.85 9.18 -11.01
N GLU A 30 -1.36 8.88 -9.82
CA GLU A 30 -0.86 9.50 -8.58
C GLU A 30 0.54 9.04 -8.22
N VAL A 31 0.89 7.76 -8.45
CA VAL A 31 2.26 7.26 -8.26
C VAL A 31 3.24 8.01 -9.16
N GLU A 32 2.89 8.25 -10.42
CA GLU A 32 3.71 9.00 -11.38
C GLU A 32 3.82 10.48 -11.00
N ALA A 33 2.72 11.11 -10.58
CA ALA A 33 2.72 12.47 -10.08
C ALA A 33 3.63 12.61 -8.85
N LEU A 34 3.53 11.67 -7.90
CA LEU A 34 4.37 11.63 -6.70
C LEU A 34 5.85 11.41 -7.06
N ARG A 35 6.14 10.58 -8.07
CA ARG A 35 7.50 10.40 -8.60
C ARG A 35 8.08 11.69 -9.18
N SER A 36 7.27 12.45 -9.91
CA SER A 36 7.70 13.76 -10.44
C SER A 36 7.97 14.74 -9.31
N THR A 37 7.06 14.85 -8.34
CA THR A 37 7.21 15.72 -7.16
C THR A 37 8.44 15.34 -6.34
N GLY A 38 8.68 14.05 -6.10
CA GLY A 38 9.85 13.56 -5.38
C GLY A 38 11.15 13.96 -6.05
N LYS A 39 11.22 13.89 -7.39
CA LYS A 39 12.39 14.38 -8.16
C LYS A 39 12.60 15.89 -8.00
N ILE A 40 11.53 16.68 -8.07
CA ILE A 40 11.58 18.15 -7.92
C ILE A 40 12.06 18.52 -6.51
N LEU A 41 11.59 17.80 -5.49
CA LEU A 41 11.94 18.03 -4.09
C LEU A 41 13.27 17.38 -3.67
N GLY A 42 13.96 16.67 -4.57
CA GLY A 42 15.21 15.96 -4.25
C GLY A 42 15.04 14.79 -3.28
N LYS A 43 13.85 14.18 -3.21
CA LYS A 43 13.55 13.02 -2.37
C LYS A 43 14.17 11.76 -2.96
N THR A 44 15.36 11.42 -2.52
CA THR A 44 16.11 10.24 -2.98
C THR A 44 15.80 8.98 -2.17
N ASN A 45 15.16 9.11 -1.02
CA ASN A 45 14.83 8.01 -0.11
C ASN A 45 13.44 7.41 -0.32
N TRP A 46 12.66 7.90 -1.30
CA TRP A 46 11.37 7.31 -1.66
C TRP A 46 11.56 6.07 -2.54
N ASN A 47 11.16 4.93 -2.00
CA ASN A 47 11.08 3.64 -2.68
C ASN A 47 9.66 3.44 -3.28
N PHE A 48 9.57 3.57 -4.59
CA PHE A 48 8.34 3.39 -5.37
C PHE A 48 7.97 1.91 -5.62
N ASP A 49 8.79 0.95 -5.18
CA ASP A 49 8.41 -0.48 -5.17
C ASP A 49 7.47 -0.82 -4.00
N ILE A 50 7.31 0.13 -3.06
CA ILE A 50 6.40 0.04 -1.92
C ILE A 50 5.26 1.01 -2.17
N ASP A 51 4.01 0.55 -2.04
CA ASP A 51 2.82 1.41 -2.19
C ASP A 51 2.94 2.65 -1.28
N PRO A 52 2.86 3.88 -1.84
CA PRO A 52 2.92 5.12 -1.07
C PRO A 52 1.92 5.21 0.08
N CYS A 53 0.78 4.55 -0.04
CA CYS A 53 -0.27 4.56 0.98
C CYS A 53 -0.18 3.41 1.97
N SER A 54 0.78 2.50 1.83
CA SER A 54 0.98 1.36 2.74
C SER A 54 1.57 1.73 4.10
N ARG A 55 1.90 3.02 4.32
CA ARG A 55 2.58 3.52 5.54
C ARG A 55 3.95 2.86 5.78
N GLY A 56 4.58 2.34 4.72
CA GLY A 56 5.94 1.82 4.81
C GLY A 56 6.95 2.92 5.16
N ASN A 57 8.08 2.52 5.75
CA ASN A 57 9.14 3.43 6.21
C ASN A 57 9.70 4.37 5.11
N SER A 58 9.51 4.02 3.84
CA SER A 58 9.86 4.85 2.67
C SER A 58 9.09 6.19 2.62
N TRP A 59 7.88 6.20 3.17
CA TRP A 59 6.89 7.28 2.99
C TRP A 59 6.64 8.07 4.29
N LEU A 60 7.25 7.61 5.38
CA LEU A 60 7.12 8.12 6.73
C LEU A 60 8.51 8.24 7.36
N ASP A 61 9.16 9.40 7.25
CA ASP A 61 10.31 9.70 8.12
C ASP A 61 9.84 10.37 9.41
N GLN A 62 10.63 10.17 10.47
CA GLN A 62 10.43 10.87 11.73
C GLN A 62 10.50 12.39 11.50
N PRO A 63 9.42 13.14 11.80
CA PRO A 63 9.38 14.56 11.49
C PRO A 63 10.49 15.28 12.23
N THR A 64 11.28 16.05 11.49
CA THR A 64 12.21 17.01 12.10
C THR A 64 11.45 18.30 12.44
N ARG A 65 12.07 19.22 13.18
CA ARG A 65 11.47 20.53 13.48
C ARG A 65 11.11 21.34 12.21
N TYR A 66 11.69 21.01 11.05
CA TYR A 66 11.60 21.80 9.83
C TYR A 66 10.89 21.10 8.67
N TYR A 67 10.88 19.76 8.65
CA TYR A 67 10.33 18.97 7.55
C TYR A 67 9.75 17.65 8.07
N ALA A 68 8.51 17.35 7.66
CA ALA A 68 7.93 16.01 7.71
C ALA A 68 8.07 15.38 6.32
N ASN A 69 8.45 14.11 6.26
CA ASN A 69 8.37 13.33 5.03
C ASN A 69 7.23 12.33 5.21
N ASN A 70 5.99 12.81 5.04
CA ASN A 70 4.80 12.02 5.34
C ASN A 70 3.78 12.14 4.22
N VAL A 71 3.65 11.08 3.43
CA VAL A 71 2.54 10.95 2.48
C VAL A 71 1.31 10.43 3.23
N THR A 72 0.26 11.25 3.27
CA THR A 72 -1.02 10.89 3.90
C THR A 72 -2.03 10.58 2.82
N CYS A 73 -2.67 9.42 2.93
CA CYS A 73 -3.70 8.97 1.99
C CYS A 73 -5.06 8.81 2.66
N ASP A 74 -6.11 9.03 1.87
CA ASP A 74 -7.48 8.61 2.19
C ASP A 74 -7.85 7.42 1.29
N CYS A 75 -8.16 6.30 1.92
CA CYS A 75 -8.52 5.04 1.26
C CYS A 75 -10.01 4.70 1.42
N SER A 76 -10.88 5.68 1.69
CA SER A 76 -12.33 5.48 1.82
C SER A 76 -13.06 5.35 0.46
N PHE A 77 -12.32 5.43 -0.65
CA PHE A 77 -12.86 5.48 -2.00
C PHE A 77 -13.13 4.08 -2.57
N ASN A 78 -14.13 4.00 -3.46
CA ASN A 78 -14.52 2.78 -4.17
C ASN A 78 -14.67 1.55 -3.24
N ASN A 79 -15.42 1.67 -2.14
CA ASN A 79 -15.57 0.62 -1.13
C ASN A 79 -14.23 0.18 -0.51
N ASN A 80 -13.36 1.15 -0.19
CA ASN A 80 -12.05 0.93 0.39
C ASN A 80 -11.11 0.10 -0.48
N THR A 81 -11.19 0.27 -1.80
CA THR A 81 -10.30 -0.41 -2.75
C THR A 81 -9.32 0.55 -3.43
N THR A 82 -9.57 1.86 -3.35
CA THR A 82 -8.73 2.90 -3.94
C THR A 82 -8.30 3.89 -2.87
N CYS A 83 -7.02 4.25 -2.88
CA CYS A 83 -6.47 5.33 -2.06
C CYS A 83 -6.20 6.56 -2.91
N HIS A 84 -6.26 7.74 -2.31
CA HIS A 84 -5.81 8.99 -2.91
C HIS A 84 -4.90 9.73 -1.93
N VAL A 85 -3.83 10.35 -2.43
CA VAL A 85 -2.96 11.21 -1.62
C VAL A 85 -3.72 12.49 -1.29
N THR A 86 -3.80 12.83 0.00
CA THR A 86 -4.45 14.05 0.48
C THR A 86 -3.45 15.10 0.97
N HIS A 87 -2.32 14.65 1.52
CA HIS A 87 -1.27 15.53 2.06
C HIS A 87 0.12 14.91 1.84
N MET A 88 1.13 15.78 1.74
CA MET A 88 2.55 15.43 1.59
C MET A 88 3.44 16.38 2.38
#